data_AF-A0A1Y2IWF0-F1
#
_entry.id   AF-A0A1Y2IWF0-F1
#
_cell.length_a   1.000
_cell.length_b   1.000
_cell.length_c   1.000
_cell.angle_alpha   90.00
_cell.angle_beta   90.00
_cell.angle_gamma   90.00
#
_symmetry.space_group_name_H-M   'P 1'
#
loop_
_entity.id
_entity.type
_entity.pdbx_description
1 polymer ?
#
loop_
_entity_poly.entity_id
_entity_poly.type
_entity_poly.pdbx_seq_one_letter_code
_entity_poly.pdbx_strand_id
1 'polypeptide(L)'
;MKTKKATRQSKAQNRPYDSSQRSRHTRVKREVTTTVPSSITTTSASTKPNPGNGAAPFREFALQNVRSRNPGIEPRNDWELLQLSSRSIKGTPAEVYAWLDAKYAREVERDGVEEVEWCVAEMLNTWMEPTGMKPRPGEVSKYVHVRPIPDSKYSIRLFPGSISAAEYCMDFIDSATGEPVNSPFEYELWVVPDPDTPWLGMPMCQQMRSIERIHGIKQEDILPGHEKFILRDGLTCVLNRPGKPGVRFTVPVRKQPDAKPPPEIHVLDFPKVID
;
A
#
# COMPACT_ATOMS: atom_id res chain seq x y z
N MET A 1 22.09 30.66 63.08
CA MET A 1 20.77 30.99 62.49
C MET A 1 20.59 30.19 61.22
N LYS A 2 19.56 29.32 61.17
CA LYS A 2 19.19 28.50 60.00
C LYS A 2 17.90 29.07 59.42
N THR A 3 17.86 29.31 58.11
CA THR A 3 16.61 29.61 57.41
C THR A 3 16.51 28.75 56.16
N LYS A 4 15.66 27.73 56.24
CA LYS A 4 15.18 26.92 55.11
C LYS A 4 14.11 27.72 54.36
N LYS A 5 14.14 27.72 53.02
CA LYS A 5 12.97 28.05 52.19
C LYS A 5 12.58 26.82 51.39
N ALA A 6 11.34 26.38 51.61
CA ALA A 6 10.66 25.35 50.85
C ALA A 6 9.90 26.01 49.71
N THR A 7 10.01 25.46 48.50
CA THR A 7 9.22 25.89 47.34
C THR A 7 8.23 24.79 46.96
N ARG A 8 6.95 25.18 46.92
CA ARG A 8 5.79 24.35 46.60
C ARG A 8 5.80 23.89 45.15
N GLN A 9 5.59 22.59 44.92
CA GLN A 9 5.22 22.03 43.62
C GLN A 9 3.72 22.23 43.39
N SER A 10 3.35 22.94 42.33
CA SER A 10 1.99 22.94 41.78
C SER A 10 1.90 21.92 40.65
N LYS A 11 1.07 20.89 40.82
CA LYS A 11 0.70 19.91 39.80
C LYS A 11 -0.10 20.62 38.68
N ALA A 12 0.42 20.65 37.47
CA ALA A 12 -0.34 21.01 36.28
C ALA A 12 -1.15 19.78 35.80
N GLN A 13 -2.44 19.99 35.58
CA GLN A 13 -3.38 18.98 35.09
C GLN A 13 -3.28 18.89 33.56
N ASN A 14 -2.89 17.72 33.04
CA ASN A 14 -3.00 17.38 31.62
C ASN A 14 -4.45 16.99 31.31
N ARG A 15 -5.13 17.76 30.45
CA ARG A 15 -6.29 17.31 29.68
C ARG A 15 -6.02 17.61 28.20
N PRO A 16 -6.25 16.65 27.28
CA PRO A 16 -6.02 16.87 25.86
C PRO A 16 -7.18 17.66 25.26
N TYR A 17 -6.84 18.53 24.31
CA TYR A 17 -7.64 19.44 23.49
C TYR A 17 -9.15 19.17 23.48
N ASP A 18 -9.92 20.09 24.09
CA ASP A 18 -11.37 20.20 23.99
C ASP A 18 -11.70 21.44 23.15
N SER A 19 -12.15 21.22 21.91
CA SER A 19 -12.54 22.26 20.95
C SER A 19 -14.04 22.56 21.04
N SER A 20 -14.56 22.84 22.24
CA SER A 20 -15.98 23.21 22.38
C SER A 20 -16.21 24.36 23.39
N GLN A 21 -16.16 25.60 22.89
CA GLN A 21 -16.84 26.71 23.55
C GLN A 21 -17.95 27.28 22.66
N ARG A 22 -19.19 26.88 22.95
CA ARG A 22 -20.38 27.70 22.70
C ARG A 22 -21.36 27.51 23.85
N SER A 23 -21.69 28.61 24.51
CA SER A 23 -22.60 28.68 25.65
C SER A 23 -24.03 28.29 25.27
N ARG A 24 -24.69 27.47 26.09
CA ARG A 24 -26.02 27.78 26.66
C ARG A 24 -26.35 26.82 27.81
N HIS A 25 -26.76 27.41 28.92
CA HIS A 25 -27.33 26.74 30.10
C HIS A 25 -28.47 25.80 29.72
N THR A 26 -28.50 24.59 30.30
CA THR A 26 -29.64 24.06 31.11
C THR A 26 -29.18 22.78 31.84
N ARG A 27 -29.54 22.68 33.11
CA ARG A 27 -29.15 21.67 34.09
C ARG A 27 -30.23 20.59 34.21
N VAL A 28 -29.95 19.31 33.95
CA VAL A 28 -30.64 18.14 34.57
C VAL A 28 -29.70 16.93 34.67
N LYS A 29 -29.98 16.07 35.65
CA LYS A 29 -29.22 14.98 36.30
C LYS A 29 -28.68 13.82 35.43
N ARG A 30 -27.50 13.39 35.88
CA ARG A 30 -26.83 12.06 35.95
C ARG A 30 -27.68 10.81 35.66
N GLU A 31 -27.18 9.97 34.75
CA GLU A 31 -27.22 8.51 34.86
C GLU A 31 -25.95 7.91 34.21
N VAL A 32 -25.40 6.87 34.84
CA VAL A 32 -24.12 6.24 34.52
C VAL A 32 -24.37 5.06 33.60
N THR A 33 -23.86 5.11 32.37
CA THR A 33 -23.80 3.94 31.49
C THR A 33 -22.43 3.85 30.84
N THR A 34 -21.79 2.71 31.06
CA THR A 34 -20.49 2.29 30.56
C THR A 34 -20.47 2.28 29.03
N THR A 35 -19.64 3.10 28.40
CA THR A 35 -19.44 3.12 26.95
C THR A 35 -18.01 2.78 26.57
N VAL A 36 -17.93 1.91 25.56
CA VAL A 36 -16.76 1.36 24.86
C VAL A 36 -15.92 2.48 24.22
N PRO A 37 -14.59 2.36 24.07
CA PRO A 37 -13.77 3.41 23.47
C PRO A 37 -14.06 3.62 21.98
N SER A 38 -13.92 4.88 21.61
CA SER A 38 -14.46 5.57 20.45
C SER A 38 -13.84 5.21 19.10
N SER A 39 -14.72 5.17 18.10
CA SER A 39 -14.43 5.33 16.69
C SER A 39 -13.64 6.62 16.41
N ILE A 40 -12.68 6.53 15.49
CA ILE A 40 -11.94 7.68 14.93
C ILE A 40 -12.97 8.69 14.40
N THR A 41 -12.93 9.92 14.91
CA THR A 41 -13.76 11.02 14.41
C THR A 41 -13.22 11.46 13.06
N THR A 42 -13.90 11.08 11.98
CA THR A 42 -13.53 11.43 10.61
C THR A 42 -13.72 12.94 10.41
N THR A 43 -12.67 13.66 10.04
CA THR A 43 -12.78 15.05 9.60
C THR A 43 -13.45 15.07 8.23
N SER A 44 -14.55 15.82 8.10
CA SER A 44 -15.43 15.88 6.93
C SER A 44 -14.80 16.60 5.73
N ALA A 45 -13.76 16.03 5.13
CA ALA A 45 -13.34 16.42 3.78
C ALA A 45 -14.20 15.69 2.73
N SER A 46 -14.53 16.40 1.65
CA SER A 46 -15.34 15.88 0.55
C SER A 46 -14.66 14.67 -0.10
N THR A 47 -15.27 13.49 0.01
CA THR A 47 -14.73 12.27 -0.61
C THR A 47 -14.78 12.44 -2.13
N LYS A 48 -13.61 12.53 -2.78
CA LYS A 48 -13.50 12.57 -4.24
C LYS A 48 -14.23 11.34 -4.83
N PRO A 49 -14.88 11.46 -5.99
CA PRO A 49 -15.58 10.33 -6.60
C PRO A 49 -14.62 9.17 -6.87
N ASN A 50 -15.06 7.94 -6.61
CA ASN A 50 -14.26 6.74 -6.83
C ASN A 50 -13.94 6.62 -8.34
N PRO A 51 -12.66 6.61 -8.74
CA PRO A 51 -12.28 6.51 -10.14
C PRO A 51 -12.56 5.12 -10.75
N GLY A 52 -12.98 4.15 -9.93
CA GLY A 52 -13.15 2.75 -10.33
C GLY A 52 -11.81 2.01 -10.38
N ASN A 53 -11.79 0.85 -11.03
CA ASN A 53 -10.55 0.15 -11.42
C ASN A 53 -9.60 -0.23 -10.28
N GLY A 54 -10.11 -0.70 -9.13
CA GLY A 54 -9.26 -1.22 -8.07
C GLY A 54 -8.48 -0.15 -7.28
N ALA A 55 -8.80 1.13 -7.50
CA ALA A 55 -8.36 2.19 -6.61
C ALA A 55 -9.02 2.06 -5.24
N ALA A 56 -8.26 2.32 -4.18
CA ALA A 56 -8.77 2.42 -2.82
C ALA A 56 -8.29 3.73 -2.18
N PRO A 57 -9.01 4.26 -1.17
CA PRO A 57 -8.57 5.45 -0.46
C PRO A 57 -7.22 5.20 0.22
N PHE A 58 -6.32 6.19 0.19
CA PHE A 58 -5.00 6.08 0.82
C PHE A 58 -5.09 5.68 2.30
N ARG A 59 -6.14 6.12 2.98
CA ARG A 59 -6.48 5.74 4.35
C ARG A 59 -6.45 4.23 4.61
N GLU A 60 -6.97 3.42 3.69
CA GLU A 60 -7.00 1.96 3.86
C GLU A 60 -5.58 1.38 3.89
N PHE A 61 -4.71 1.87 3.00
CA PHE A 61 -3.30 1.52 2.97
C PHE A 61 -2.56 2.05 4.21
N ALA A 62 -2.88 3.26 4.65
CA ALA A 62 -2.29 3.84 5.84
C ALA A 62 -2.54 2.96 7.07
N LEU A 63 -3.78 2.50 7.26
CA LEU A 63 -4.15 1.61 8.37
C LEU A 63 -3.40 0.27 8.31
N GLN A 64 -3.27 -0.32 7.12
CA GLN A 64 -2.51 -1.55 6.94
C GLN A 64 -1.02 -1.34 7.26
N ASN A 65 -0.44 -0.23 6.80
CA ASN A 65 0.95 0.12 7.08
C ASN A 65 1.20 0.34 8.56
N VAL A 66 0.29 0.98 9.30
CA VAL A 66 0.41 1.14 10.76
C VAL A 66 0.47 -0.22 11.45
N ARG A 67 -0.48 -1.13 11.15
CA ARG A 67 -0.51 -2.48 11.75
C ARG A 67 0.77 -3.27 11.48
N SER A 68 1.34 -3.11 10.30
CA SER A 68 2.58 -3.81 9.90
C SER A 68 3.85 -3.17 10.48
N ARG A 69 3.95 -1.84 10.48
CA ARG A 69 5.19 -1.10 10.82
C ARG A 69 5.30 -0.71 12.29
N ASN A 70 4.16 -0.54 12.97
CA ASN A 70 4.05 -0.11 14.35
C ASN A 70 3.04 -1.00 15.10
N PRO A 71 3.31 -2.32 15.21
CA PRO A 71 2.38 -3.25 15.83
C PRO A 71 2.10 -2.87 17.30
N GLY A 72 0.83 -2.85 17.68
CA GLY A 72 0.40 -2.49 19.04
C GLY A 72 0.26 -0.98 19.30
N ILE A 73 0.50 -0.12 18.31
CA ILE A 73 0.23 1.31 18.37
C ILE A 73 -1.03 1.63 17.58
N GLU A 74 -2.03 2.24 18.22
CA GLU A 74 -3.23 2.73 17.56
C GLU A 74 -3.16 4.24 17.35
N PRO A 75 -3.38 4.76 16.13
CA PRO A 75 -3.37 6.19 15.87
C PRO A 75 -4.57 6.86 16.54
N ARG A 76 -4.35 7.98 17.24
CA ARG A 76 -5.42 8.72 17.93
C ARG A 76 -6.21 9.65 17.01
N ASN A 77 -5.64 10.01 15.87
CA ASN A 77 -6.25 10.88 14.86
C ASN A 77 -5.64 10.63 13.46
N ASP A 78 -6.17 11.32 12.45
CA ASP A 78 -5.74 11.18 11.06
C ASP A 78 -4.29 11.61 10.83
N TRP A 79 -3.81 12.62 11.55
CA TRP A 79 -2.43 13.06 11.43
C TRP A 79 -1.48 11.96 11.92
N GLU A 80 -1.77 11.33 13.06
CA GLU A 80 -1.00 10.20 13.57
C GLU A 80 -1.08 8.98 12.65
N LEU A 81 -2.24 8.69 12.08
CA LEU A 81 -2.40 7.63 11.08
C LEU A 81 -1.44 7.86 9.92
N LEU A 82 -1.36 9.08 9.41
CA LEU A 82 -0.43 9.42 8.33
C LEU A 82 1.03 9.25 8.77
N GLN A 83 1.41 9.77 9.95
CA GLN A 83 2.78 9.66 10.46
C GLN A 83 3.22 8.20 10.68
N LEU A 84 2.39 7.41 11.36
CA LEU A 84 2.66 6.02 11.69
C LEU A 84 2.62 5.12 10.44
N SER A 85 1.85 5.47 9.41
CA SER A 85 1.84 4.69 8.17
C SER A 85 3.13 4.82 7.36
N SER A 86 3.80 5.98 7.45
CA SER A 86 4.98 6.28 6.63
C SER A 86 6.26 5.57 7.09
N ARG A 87 6.39 5.29 8.40
CA ARG A 87 7.63 4.76 8.99
C ARG A 87 7.38 3.96 10.26
N SER A 88 8.30 3.04 10.56
CA SER A 88 8.38 2.41 11.88
C SER A 88 9.03 3.39 12.86
N ILE A 89 8.43 3.55 14.03
CA ILE A 89 8.93 4.40 15.12
C ILE A 89 9.35 3.48 16.26
N LYS A 90 10.61 3.59 16.67
CA LYS A 90 11.16 2.77 17.76
C LYS A 90 10.77 3.37 19.12
N GLY A 91 10.47 2.50 20.07
CA GLY A 91 10.19 2.87 21.46
C GLY A 91 9.00 2.10 22.03
N THR A 92 8.76 2.30 23.32
CA THR A 92 7.51 1.92 23.98
C THR A 92 6.35 2.75 23.44
N PRO A 93 5.09 2.29 23.55
CA PRO A 93 3.94 3.08 23.13
C PRO A 93 3.92 4.51 23.70
N ALA A 94 4.29 4.67 24.98
CA ALA A 94 4.36 5.98 25.62
C ALA A 94 5.41 6.91 24.97
N GLU A 95 6.58 6.38 24.62
CA GLU A 95 7.63 7.15 23.93
C GLU A 95 7.21 7.53 22.51
N VAL A 96 6.53 6.62 21.79
CA VAL A 96 6.01 6.90 20.46
C VAL A 96 4.96 8.02 20.51
N TYR A 97 4.00 7.95 21.43
CA TYR A 97 2.99 9.01 21.58
C TYR A 97 3.59 10.34 22.03
N ALA A 98 4.55 10.35 22.95
CA ALA A 98 5.25 11.58 23.35
C ALA A 98 6.01 12.21 22.18
N TRP A 99 6.63 11.40 21.31
CA TRP A 99 7.27 11.88 20.09
C TRP A 99 6.26 12.43 19.08
N LEU A 100 5.11 11.76 18.92
CA LEU A 100 4.02 12.22 18.05
C LEU A 100 3.48 13.58 18.53
N ASP A 101 3.23 13.72 19.83
CA ASP A 101 2.76 14.98 20.43
C ASP A 101 3.75 16.13 20.18
N ALA A 102 5.04 15.91 20.41
CA ALA A 102 6.08 16.91 20.19
C ALA A 102 6.28 17.25 18.70
N LYS A 103 6.04 16.29 17.79
CA LYS A 103 6.11 16.56 16.34
C LYS A 103 4.87 17.30 15.86
N TYR A 104 3.68 16.93 16.31
CA TYR A 104 2.44 17.61 15.95
C TYR A 104 2.46 19.07 16.41
N ALA A 105 2.89 19.34 17.65
CA ALA A 105 3.03 20.71 18.16
C ALA A 105 3.94 21.59 17.29
N ARG A 106 5.07 21.05 16.80
CA ARG A 106 5.98 21.76 15.89
C ARG A 106 5.38 22.03 14.50
N GLU A 107 4.62 21.09 13.97
CA GLU A 107 3.95 21.28 12.67
C GLU A 107 2.81 22.30 12.78
N VAL A 108 2.02 22.24 13.86
CA VAL A 108 0.96 23.23 14.15
C VAL A 108 1.55 24.62 14.40
N GLU A 109 2.68 24.73 15.11
CA GLU A 109 3.36 26.03 15.30
C GLU A 109 3.83 26.64 13.97
N ARG A 110 4.28 25.81 13.03
CA ARG A 110 4.80 26.25 11.73
C ARG A 110 3.68 26.58 10.73
N ASP A 111 2.70 25.70 10.60
CA ASP A 111 1.74 25.71 9.49
C ASP A 111 0.31 26.07 9.94
N GLY A 112 0.03 26.00 11.25
CA GLY A 112 -1.33 26.18 11.78
C GLY A 112 -2.14 24.89 11.79
N VAL A 113 -3.07 24.77 12.75
CA VAL A 113 -3.85 23.54 12.95
C VAL A 113 -4.74 23.20 11.75
N GLU A 114 -5.41 24.20 11.18
CA GLU A 114 -6.35 24.01 10.07
C GLU A 114 -5.64 23.50 8.80
N GLU A 115 -4.46 24.04 8.49
CA GLU A 115 -3.67 23.63 7.33
C GLU A 115 -3.15 22.20 7.48
N VAL A 116 -2.65 21.85 8.67
CA VAL A 116 -2.18 20.49 8.97
C VAL A 116 -3.32 19.49 8.83
N GLU A 117 -4.47 19.77 9.43
CA GLU A 117 -5.64 18.88 9.34
C GLU A 117 -6.17 18.77 7.91
N TRP A 118 -6.22 19.87 7.16
CA TRP A 118 -6.65 19.88 5.77
C TRP A 118 -5.72 19.05 4.87
N CYS A 119 -4.40 19.26 4.97
CA CYS A 119 -3.40 18.51 4.20
C CYS A 119 -3.48 17.00 4.47
N VAL A 120 -3.64 16.62 5.74
CA VAL A 120 -3.79 15.22 6.14
C VAL A 120 -5.08 14.62 5.57
N ALA A 121 -6.20 15.33 5.69
CA ALA A 121 -7.48 14.86 5.19
C ALA A 121 -7.47 14.69 3.67
N GLU A 122 -6.92 15.66 2.92
CA GLU A 122 -6.75 15.56 1.47
C GLU A 122 -5.90 14.34 1.06
N MET A 123 -4.79 14.10 1.77
CA MET A 123 -3.91 12.98 1.47
C MET A 123 -4.59 11.63 1.74
N LEU A 124 -5.20 11.45 2.91
CA LEU A 124 -5.85 10.19 3.29
C LEU A 124 -7.08 9.86 2.45
N ASN A 125 -7.77 10.88 1.93
CA ASN A 125 -8.94 10.71 1.06
C ASN A 125 -8.60 10.67 -0.43
N THR A 126 -7.31 10.70 -0.79
CA THR A 126 -6.86 10.51 -2.17
C THR A 126 -7.01 9.04 -2.57
N TRP A 127 -7.58 8.80 -3.74
CA TRP A 127 -7.65 7.47 -4.34
C TRP A 127 -6.29 7.07 -4.88
N MET A 128 -5.83 5.89 -4.51
CA MET A 128 -4.58 5.33 -5.00
C MET A 128 -4.79 3.93 -5.57
N GLU A 129 -4.07 3.64 -6.64
CA GLU A 129 -3.91 2.29 -7.15
C GLU A 129 -2.59 1.72 -6.62
N PRO A 130 -2.62 0.76 -5.67
CA PRO A 130 -1.42 0.23 -5.09
C PRO A 130 -0.72 -0.71 -6.08
N THR A 131 0.59 -0.55 -6.26
CA THR A 131 1.44 -1.57 -6.89
C THR A 131 2.26 -2.27 -5.83
N GLY A 132 2.28 -3.60 -5.88
CA GLY A 132 3.12 -4.45 -5.03
C GLY A 132 2.47 -4.93 -3.73
N MET A 133 1.17 -4.65 -3.52
CA MET A 133 0.43 -5.19 -2.38
C MET A 133 0.03 -6.64 -2.64
N LYS A 134 0.65 -7.57 -1.91
CA LYS A 134 0.34 -9.01 -2.05
C LYS A 134 -1.10 -9.31 -1.59
N PRO A 135 -1.80 -10.25 -2.24
CA PRO A 135 -3.13 -10.67 -1.80
C PRO A 135 -3.09 -11.23 -0.38
N ARG A 136 -4.17 -11.02 0.37
CA ARG A 136 -4.33 -11.62 1.70
C ARG A 136 -4.56 -13.13 1.57
N PRO A 137 -4.18 -13.94 2.57
CA PRO A 137 -4.57 -15.35 2.61
C PRO A 137 -6.09 -15.52 2.44
N GLY A 138 -6.51 -16.33 1.48
CA GLY A 138 -7.92 -16.57 1.16
C GLY A 138 -8.61 -15.47 0.35
N GLU A 139 -7.90 -14.42 -0.07
CA GLU A 139 -8.47 -13.38 -0.93
C GLU A 139 -8.79 -13.94 -2.33
N VAL A 140 -10.06 -13.91 -2.71
CA VAL A 140 -10.52 -14.35 -4.02
C VAL A 140 -10.70 -13.12 -4.91
N SER A 141 -9.84 -12.98 -5.90
CA SER A 141 -9.92 -11.93 -6.92
C SER A 141 -9.75 -12.55 -8.29
N LYS A 142 -10.57 -12.12 -9.26
CA LYS A 142 -10.49 -12.58 -10.67
C LYS A 142 -9.18 -12.21 -11.35
N TYR A 143 -8.41 -11.30 -10.76
CA TYR A 143 -7.11 -10.84 -11.22
C TYR A 143 -5.94 -11.50 -10.48
N VAL A 144 -6.22 -12.44 -9.58
CA VAL A 144 -5.18 -13.28 -8.95
C VAL A 144 -5.12 -14.59 -9.71
N HIS A 145 -3.94 -14.90 -10.27
CA HIS A 145 -3.73 -16.10 -11.06
C HIS A 145 -2.55 -16.89 -10.51
N VAL A 146 -2.76 -18.16 -10.21
CA VAL A 146 -1.71 -19.07 -9.73
C VAL A 146 -1.50 -20.17 -10.75
N ARG A 147 -0.24 -20.39 -11.14
CA ARG A 147 0.15 -21.49 -12.04
C ARG A 147 1.37 -22.23 -11.47
N PRO A 148 1.31 -23.57 -11.37
CA PRO A 148 2.45 -24.35 -10.89
C PRO A 148 3.62 -24.26 -11.84
N ILE A 149 4.84 -24.21 -11.30
CA ILE A 149 6.05 -24.36 -12.10
C ILE A 149 6.28 -25.87 -12.29
N PRO A 150 6.44 -26.40 -13.52
CA PRO A 150 6.68 -27.81 -13.75
C PRO A 150 7.89 -28.34 -12.96
N ASP A 151 7.84 -29.56 -12.43
CA ASP A 151 8.95 -30.17 -11.67
C ASP A 151 9.46 -29.31 -10.48
N SER A 152 8.58 -28.55 -9.84
CA SER A 152 8.89 -27.66 -8.73
C SER A 152 7.78 -27.71 -7.68
N LYS A 153 8.14 -27.47 -6.41
CA LYS A 153 7.17 -27.29 -5.31
C LYS A 153 6.58 -25.87 -5.24
N TYR A 154 6.97 -25.02 -6.19
CA TYR A 154 6.61 -23.61 -6.21
C TYR A 154 5.69 -23.29 -7.39
N SER A 155 4.85 -22.28 -7.20
CA SER A 155 3.98 -21.70 -8.22
C SER A 155 4.35 -20.24 -8.48
N ILE A 156 4.05 -19.78 -9.69
CA ILE A 156 3.99 -18.35 -10.00
C ILE A 156 2.60 -17.85 -9.60
N ARG A 157 2.54 -16.74 -8.87
CA ARG A 157 1.31 -16.01 -8.60
C ARG A 157 1.39 -14.62 -9.21
N LEU A 158 0.44 -14.31 -10.08
CA LEU A 158 0.13 -12.97 -10.55
C LEU A 158 -0.98 -12.37 -9.68
N PHE A 159 -0.86 -11.09 -9.38
CA PHE A 159 -1.86 -10.33 -8.63
C PHE A 159 -1.91 -8.87 -9.09
N PRO A 160 -2.99 -8.13 -8.80
CA PRO A 160 -3.13 -6.75 -9.25
C PRO A 160 -1.97 -5.85 -8.83
N GLY A 161 -1.43 -5.09 -9.79
CA GLY A 161 -0.78 -3.81 -9.52
C GLY A 161 -1.70 -2.66 -9.95
N SER A 162 -1.11 -1.51 -10.29
CA SER A 162 -1.85 -0.39 -10.86
C SER A 162 -2.58 -0.77 -12.14
N ILE A 163 -3.88 -0.48 -12.19
CA ILE A 163 -4.71 -0.76 -13.38
C ILE A 163 -4.45 0.29 -14.45
N SER A 164 -4.34 1.56 -14.07
CA SER A 164 -4.03 2.66 -14.98
C SER A 164 -2.66 2.52 -15.65
N ALA A 165 -1.66 1.96 -14.95
CA ALA A 165 -0.34 1.68 -15.51
C ALA A 165 -0.24 0.33 -16.25
N ALA A 166 -1.35 -0.41 -16.37
CA ALA A 166 -1.40 -1.76 -16.92
C ALA A 166 -0.42 -2.73 -16.24
N GLU A 167 -0.27 -2.62 -14.91
CA GLU A 167 0.65 -3.42 -14.11
C GLU A 167 -0.04 -4.64 -13.49
N TYR A 168 0.67 -5.76 -13.54
CA TYR A 168 0.51 -6.90 -12.64
C TYR A 168 1.74 -6.98 -11.76
N CYS A 169 1.55 -7.45 -10.54
CA CYS A 169 2.66 -7.90 -9.72
C CYS A 169 2.78 -9.42 -9.80
N MET A 170 4.00 -9.92 -9.65
CA MET A 170 4.32 -11.34 -9.67
C MET A 170 5.18 -11.69 -8.46
N ASP A 171 4.87 -12.80 -7.81
CA ASP A 171 5.73 -13.44 -6.83
C ASP A 171 5.76 -14.97 -6.98
N PHE A 172 6.69 -15.60 -6.27
CA PHE A 172 6.72 -17.03 -6.11
C PHE A 172 6.00 -17.40 -4.82
N ILE A 173 5.26 -18.51 -4.85
CA ILE A 173 4.61 -19.07 -3.65
C ILE A 173 4.94 -20.55 -3.53
N ASP A 174 4.97 -21.07 -2.30
CA ASP A 174 4.92 -22.52 -2.07
C ASP A 174 3.56 -23.06 -2.54
N SER A 175 3.56 -24.08 -3.40
CA SER A 175 2.34 -24.58 -4.03
C SER A 175 1.38 -25.25 -3.03
N ALA A 176 1.88 -25.77 -1.91
CA ALA A 176 1.06 -26.45 -0.91
C ALA A 176 0.47 -25.47 0.09
N THR A 177 1.25 -24.48 0.55
CA THR A 177 0.79 -23.53 1.58
C THR A 177 0.23 -22.24 1.01
N GLY A 178 0.60 -21.86 -0.21
CA GLY A 178 0.29 -20.56 -0.80
C GLY A 178 1.12 -19.40 -0.25
N GLU A 179 2.08 -19.69 0.64
CA GLU A 179 2.91 -18.67 1.28
C GLU A 179 3.92 -18.08 0.28
N PRO A 180 4.10 -16.75 0.26
CA PRO A 180 5.08 -16.13 -0.62
C PRO A 180 6.51 -16.48 -0.21
N VAL A 181 7.34 -16.72 -1.21
CA VAL A 181 8.75 -17.01 -1.05
C VAL A 181 9.57 -16.08 -1.94
N ASN A 182 10.72 -15.66 -1.44
CA ASN A 182 11.70 -14.98 -2.30
C ASN A 182 12.28 -16.02 -3.27
N SER A 183 12.78 -15.56 -4.42
CA SER A 183 13.38 -16.34 -5.50
C SER A 183 14.14 -17.53 -4.93
N PRO A 184 13.53 -18.74 -4.92
CA PRO A 184 14.02 -19.84 -4.08
C PRO A 184 15.32 -20.49 -4.55
N PHE A 185 15.91 -19.97 -5.63
CA PHE A 185 16.96 -20.56 -6.45
C PHE A 185 17.56 -19.48 -7.38
N GLU A 186 18.65 -19.82 -8.08
CA GLU A 186 19.26 -19.03 -9.17
C GLU A 186 18.36 -18.99 -10.42
N TYR A 187 17.09 -18.61 -10.28
CA TYR A 187 16.21 -18.40 -11.42
C TYR A 187 16.39 -17.00 -11.97
N GLU A 188 16.40 -16.92 -13.29
CA GLU A 188 16.39 -15.66 -14.00
C GLU A 188 15.05 -15.50 -14.68
N LEU A 189 14.32 -14.46 -14.31
CA LEU A 189 13.12 -14.06 -15.02
C LEU A 189 13.54 -13.09 -16.12
N TRP A 190 13.21 -13.42 -17.37
CA TRP A 190 13.54 -12.60 -18.53
C TRP A 190 12.26 -12.15 -19.21
N VAL A 191 12.20 -10.88 -19.60
CA VAL A 191 11.23 -10.42 -20.61
C VAL A 191 11.76 -10.83 -21.97
N VAL A 192 10.87 -11.35 -22.81
CA VAL A 192 11.17 -11.71 -24.20
C VAL A 192 10.06 -11.20 -25.11
N PRO A 193 10.33 -11.00 -26.42
CA PRO A 193 9.29 -10.71 -27.39
C PRO A 193 8.20 -11.80 -27.40
N ASP A 194 6.97 -11.39 -27.71
CA ASP A 194 5.87 -12.31 -27.96
C ASP A 194 6.24 -13.23 -29.14
N PRO A 195 6.18 -14.57 -29.00
CA PRO A 195 6.50 -15.48 -30.09
C PRO A 195 5.56 -15.38 -31.29
N ASP A 196 4.31 -14.93 -31.09
CA ASP A 196 3.31 -14.80 -32.15
C ASP A 196 3.48 -13.48 -32.92
N THR A 197 4.08 -12.47 -32.27
CA THR A 197 4.33 -11.14 -32.87
C THR A 197 5.71 -10.57 -32.50
N PRO A 198 6.82 -11.28 -32.78
CA PRO A 198 8.14 -10.92 -32.26
C PRO A 198 8.69 -9.59 -32.79
N TRP A 199 8.14 -9.08 -33.89
CA TRP A 199 8.50 -7.79 -34.49
C TRP A 199 7.75 -6.58 -33.91
N LEU A 200 6.69 -6.78 -33.10
CA LEU A 200 5.87 -5.68 -32.55
C LEU A 200 6.36 -5.18 -31.19
N GLY A 201 7.22 -5.94 -30.50
CA GLY A 201 7.83 -5.50 -29.24
C GLY A 201 9.05 -4.62 -29.47
N MET A 202 9.29 -3.64 -28.59
CA MET A 202 10.65 -3.13 -28.42
C MET A 202 11.58 -4.32 -28.12
N PRO A 203 12.86 -4.32 -28.57
CA PRO A 203 13.82 -5.39 -28.32
C PRO A 203 14.27 -5.39 -26.85
N MET A 204 13.35 -5.61 -25.92
CA MET A 204 13.62 -5.70 -24.50
C MET A 204 13.72 -7.18 -24.12
N CYS A 205 14.82 -7.80 -24.54
CA CYS A 205 15.30 -9.02 -23.90
C CYS A 205 16.08 -8.61 -22.65
N GLN A 206 15.39 -8.43 -21.53
CA GLN A 206 16.00 -7.96 -20.28
C GLN A 206 15.67 -8.89 -19.12
N GLN A 207 16.68 -9.18 -18.31
CA GLN A 207 16.48 -9.83 -17.03
C GLN A 207 15.71 -8.90 -16.09
N MET A 208 14.58 -9.39 -15.60
CA MET A 208 13.76 -8.71 -14.61
C MET A 208 14.44 -8.71 -13.26
N ARG A 209 14.37 -7.56 -12.59
CA ARG A 209 14.75 -7.41 -11.19
C ARG A 209 13.50 -7.22 -10.36
N SER A 210 13.52 -7.72 -9.13
CA SER A 210 12.46 -7.45 -8.18
C SER A 210 12.37 -5.97 -7.85
N ILE A 211 11.18 -5.51 -7.43
CA ILE A 211 10.93 -4.11 -7.05
C ILE A 211 11.94 -3.68 -5.98
N GLU A 212 12.26 -4.57 -5.05
CA GLU A 212 13.20 -4.33 -3.96
C GLU A 212 14.58 -3.99 -4.51
N ARG A 213 15.07 -4.78 -5.47
CA ARG A 213 16.38 -4.55 -6.12
C ARG A 213 16.42 -3.29 -6.95
N ILE A 214 15.32 -2.95 -7.61
CA ILE A 214 15.21 -1.67 -8.35
C ILE A 214 15.33 -0.49 -7.38
N HIS A 215 14.82 -0.62 -6.15
CA HIS A 215 14.94 0.37 -5.08
C HIS A 215 16.25 0.26 -4.27
N GLY A 216 17.22 -0.53 -4.73
CA GLY A 216 18.55 -0.62 -4.13
C GLY A 216 18.68 -1.57 -2.93
N ILE A 217 17.65 -2.36 -2.62
CA ILE A 217 17.74 -3.41 -1.59
C ILE A 217 18.50 -4.60 -2.18
N LYS A 218 19.55 -5.08 -1.49
CA LYS A 218 20.31 -6.25 -1.94
C LYS A 218 19.48 -7.52 -1.77
N GLN A 219 19.76 -8.56 -2.56
CA GLN A 219 18.96 -9.79 -2.57
C GLN A 219 18.89 -10.43 -1.17
N GLU A 220 20.01 -10.46 -0.47
CA GLU A 220 20.17 -10.99 0.88
C GLU A 220 19.44 -10.19 1.96
N ASP A 221 19.15 -8.90 1.68
CA ASP A 221 18.46 -8.00 2.59
C ASP A 221 16.93 -7.98 2.34
N ILE A 222 16.45 -8.66 1.30
CA ILE A 222 15.01 -8.78 1.05
C ILE A 222 14.41 -9.72 2.09
N LEU A 223 13.46 -9.19 2.87
CA LEU A 223 12.74 -9.97 3.88
C LEU A 223 12.07 -11.21 3.28
N PRO A 224 12.04 -12.35 3.99
CA PRO A 224 11.42 -13.58 3.47
C PRO A 224 9.98 -13.35 3.01
N GLY A 225 9.69 -13.74 1.77
CA GLY A 225 8.35 -13.62 1.17
C GLY A 225 7.98 -12.21 0.75
N HIS A 226 8.87 -11.22 0.81
CA HIS A 226 8.58 -9.85 0.36
C HIS A 226 8.89 -9.62 -1.12
N GLU A 227 9.77 -10.42 -1.71
CA GLU A 227 10.20 -10.23 -3.09
C GLU A 227 9.01 -10.29 -4.07
N LYS A 228 9.02 -9.36 -5.03
CA LYS A 228 8.01 -9.26 -6.08
C LYS A 228 8.54 -8.54 -7.32
N PHE A 229 7.92 -8.81 -8.45
CA PHE A 229 8.25 -8.22 -9.76
C PHE A 229 7.05 -7.44 -10.28
N ILE A 230 7.29 -6.33 -10.99
CA ILE A 230 6.24 -5.63 -11.74
C ILE A 230 6.30 -6.11 -13.18
N LEU A 231 5.19 -6.62 -13.68
CA LEU A 231 4.99 -7.00 -15.08
C LEU A 231 3.89 -6.12 -15.67
N ARG A 232 3.80 -6.05 -17.00
CA ARG A 232 2.72 -5.36 -17.70
C ARG A 232 1.77 -6.33 -18.39
N ASP A 233 0.53 -5.89 -18.63
CA ASP A 233 -0.43 -6.63 -19.43
C ASP A 233 0.19 -7.07 -20.77
N GLY A 234 0.03 -8.34 -21.14
CA GLY A 234 0.57 -8.91 -22.38
C GLY A 234 2.08 -9.15 -22.39
N LEU A 235 2.81 -8.81 -21.32
CA LEU A 235 4.25 -9.05 -21.25
C LEU A 235 4.53 -10.56 -21.29
N THR A 236 5.38 -11.00 -22.22
CA THR A 236 5.85 -12.38 -22.29
C THR A 236 7.15 -12.53 -21.52
N CYS A 237 7.19 -13.53 -20.64
CA CYS A 237 8.33 -13.82 -19.78
C CYS A 237 8.82 -15.25 -19.97
N VAL A 238 10.12 -15.46 -19.77
CA VAL A 238 10.74 -16.77 -19.64
C VAL A 238 11.42 -16.86 -18.29
N LEU A 239 11.06 -17.88 -17.52
CA LEU A 239 11.74 -18.27 -16.29
C LEU A 239 12.81 -19.31 -16.64
N ASN A 240 14.08 -18.90 -16.58
CA ASN A 240 15.22 -19.78 -16.76
C ASN A 240 15.56 -20.48 -15.44
N ARG A 241 15.78 -21.79 -15.52
CA ARG A 241 15.93 -22.67 -14.36
C ARG A 241 17.15 -23.56 -14.56
N PRO A 242 18.19 -23.50 -13.71
CA PRO A 242 19.39 -24.30 -13.88
C PRO A 242 19.08 -25.80 -14.00
N GLY A 243 19.60 -26.44 -15.05
CA GLY A 243 19.40 -27.88 -15.30
C GLY A 243 17.96 -28.30 -15.64
N LYS A 244 17.04 -27.36 -15.92
CA LYS A 244 15.64 -27.64 -16.25
C LYS A 244 15.19 -26.85 -17.49
N PRO A 245 14.17 -27.31 -18.23
CA PRO A 245 13.60 -26.52 -19.32
C PRO A 245 13.07 -25.16 -18.82
N GLY A 246 13.28 -24.11 -19.61
CA GLY A 246 12.70 -22.79 -19.36
C GLY A 246 11.18 -22.83 -19.38
N VAL A 247 10.54 -21.98 -18.57
CA VAL A 247 9.07 -21.87 -18.51
C VAL A 247 8.66 -20.53 -19.09
N ARG A 248 7.94 -20.55 -20.22
CA ARG A 248 7.38 -19.34 -20.83
C ARG A 248 5.96 -19.12 -20.36
N PHE A 249 5.61 -17.86 -20.11
CA PHE A 249 4.23 -17.44 -19.85
C PHE A 249 3.99 -16.01 -20.32
N THR A 250 2.73 -15.66 -20.56
CA THR A 250 2.30 -14.31 -20.94
C THR A 250 1.34 -13.79 -19.89
N VAL A 251 1.56 -12.54 -19.46
CA VAL A 251 0.70 -11.87 -18.49
C VAL A 251 -0.67 -11.60 -19.13
N PRO A 252 -1.79 -11.88 -18.44
CA PRO A 252 -3.12 -11.62 -18.97
C PRO A 252 -3.30 -10.15 -19.40
N VAL A 253 -3.94 -9.95 -20.54
CA VAL A 253 -4.36 -8.62 -20.99
C VAL A 253 -5.76 -8.33 -20.44
N ARG A 254 -5.89 -7.27 -19.63
CA ARG A 254 -7.21 -6.83 -19.17
C ARG A 254 -7.96 -6.19 -20.34
N LYS A 255 -9.22 -6.60 -20.53
CA LYS A 255 -10.11 -5.89 -21.45
C LYS A 255 -10.37 -4.50 -20.89
N GLN A 256 -9.89 -3.48 -21.59
CA GLN A 256 -10.34 -2.12 -21.35
C GLN A 256 -11.81 -2.03 -21.78
N PRO A 257 -12.67 -1.27 -21.08
CA PRO A 257 -13.97 -0.90 -21.61
C PRO A 257 -13.75 -0.29 -22.99
N ASP A 258 -14.63 -0.56 -23.96
CA ASP A 258 -14.48 -0.11 -25.35
C ASP A 258 -14.13 1.38 -25.38
N ALA A 259 -12.84 1.67 -25.51
CA ALA A 259 -12.34 3.02 -25.62
C ALA A 259 -12.76 3.46 -27.01
N LYS A 260 -13.88 4.19 -27.09
CA LYS A 260 -14.28 4.79 -28.36
C LYS A 260 -13.09 5.63 -28.81
N PRO A 261 -12.57 5.42 -30.03
CA PRO A 261 -11.53 6.28 -30.55
C PRO A 261 -12.03 7.73 -30.46
N PRO A 262 -11.14 8.69 -30.19
CA PRO A 262 -11.49 10.11 -30.30
C PRO A 262 -12.23 10.34 -31.63
N PRO A 263 -13.25 11.22 -31.66
CA PRO A 263 -14.09 11.43 -32.84
C PRO A 263 -13.32 11.87 -34.10
N GLU A 264 -12.08 12.30 -33.93
CA GLU A 264 -11.17 12.75 -34.99
C GLU A 264 -10.27 11.64 -35.57
N ILE A 265 -10.38 10.39 -35.10
CA ILE A 265 -9.58 9.26 -35.59
C ILE A 265 -10.45 8.32 -36.43
N HIS A 266 -10.13 8.22 -37.72
CA HIS A 266 -10.67 7.17 -38.58
C HIS A 266 -9.96 5.84 -38.28
N VAL A 267 -10.73 4.84 -37.87
CA VAL A 267 -10.22 3.47 -37.67
C VAL A 267 -10.39 2.71 -38.98
N LEU A 268 -9.29 2.14 -39.48
CA LEU A 268 -9.29 1.22 -40.62
C LEU A 268 -9.19 -0.21 -40.10
N ASP A 269 -10.14 -1.05 -40.50
CA ASP A 269 -10.20 -2.45 -40.09
C ASP A 269 -9.45 -3.33 -41.10
N PHE A 270 -8.28 -3.81 -40.71
CA PHE A 270 -7.54 -4.83 -41.45
C PHE A 270 -7.75 -6.20 -40.80
N PRO A 271 -7.69 -7.31 -41.58
CA PRO A 271 -7.67 -8.66 -41.02
C PRO A 271 -6.51 -8.81 -40.01
N LYS A 272 -6.80 -9.35 -38.82
CA LYS A 272 -5.80 -9.55 -37.75
C LYS A 272 -4.90 -10.76 -37.97
N VAL A 273 -5.38 -11.74 -38.73
CA VAL A 273 -4.68 -12.98 -39.07
C VAL A 273 -4.93 -13.25 -40.55
N ILE A 274 -3.92 -13.75 -41.24
CA ILE A 274 -3.99 -14.22 -42.63
C ILE A 274 -3.43 -15.64 -42.60
N ASP A 275 -4.16 -16.58 -43.20
CA ASP A 275 -3.78 -17.99 -43.32
C ASP A 275 -2.75 -18.22 -44.44
#